data_AF-A0A961NY77-F1
#
_entry.id   AF-A0A961NY77-F1
#
_cell.length_a   1.000
_cell.length_b   1.000
_cell.length_c   1.000
_cell.angle_alpha   90.00
_cell.angle_beta   90.00
_cell.angle_gamma   90.00
#
_symmetry.space_group_name_H-M   'P 1'
#
loop_
_entity.id
_entity.type
_entity.pdbx_description
1 polymer ?
#
loop_
_entity_poly.entity_id
_entity_poly.type
_entity_poly.pdbx_seq_one_letter_code
_entity_poly.pdbx_strand_id
1 'polypeptide(L)'
;MERSLTPLLADSHVYSAEGRLPASVLYVGDRIVTRDAGMVRVRSVARRIHRCACVAVAAGCMGHNRPEEPLTLPADTPVLVRDWRAMALYGQPQVLLPAARLVDGQYVRDIGIRVVETVTLDLGAPHIVYIDGLEVASAAQASVIG
;
A
#
# COMPACT_ATOMS: atom_id res chain seq x y z
N MET A 1 21.55 6.36 -1.74
CA MET A 1 20.36 5.98 -2.54
C MET A 1 19.15 6.46 -1.76
N GLU A 2 18.45 7.48 -2.26
CA GLU A 2 17.24 8.00 -1.59
C GLU A 2 16.10 6.99 -1.78
N ARG A 3 15.47 6.58 -0.68
CA ARG A 3 14.29 5.70 -0.72
C ARG A 3 13.05 6.55 -0.98
N SER A 4 12.24 6.16 -1.96
CA SER A 4 10.92 6.79 -2.16
C SER A 4 9.91 6.08 -1.28
N LEU A 5 9.45 6.77 -0.23
CA LEU A 5 8.41 6.23 0.65
C LEU A 5 7.07 6.16 -0.08
N THR A 6 6.29 5.12 0.19
CA THR A 6 4.98 4.94 -0.40
C THR A 6 3.96 5.84 0.30
N PRO A 7 3.26 6.74 -0.41
CA PRO A 7 2.17 7.51 0.16
C PRO A 7 0.95 6.62 0.36
N LEU A 8 0.41 6.62 1.58
CA LEU A 8 -0.84 5.98 1.97
C LEU A 8 -1.93 7.06 2.05
N LEU A 9 -3.18 6.77 1.72
CA LEU A 9 -4.24 7.76 2.00
C LEU A 9 -4.39 7.94 3.50
N ALA A 10 -4.72 9.17 3.93
CA ALA A 10 -4.83 9.52 5.33
C ALA A 10 -5.93 8.75 6.09
N ASP A 11 -6.97 8.32 5.38
CA ASP A 11 -8.09 7.51 5.87
C ASP A 11 -7.84 6.01 5.75
N SER A 12 -6.79 5.57 5.05
CA SER A 12 -6.44 4.16 4.97
C SER A 12 -6.06 3.62 6.33
N HIS A 13 -6.56 2.43 6.68
CA HIS A 13 -6.29 1.85 7.99
C HIS A 13 -5.06 0.96 7.98
N VAL A 14 -4.26 1.13 9.03
CA VAL A 14 -3.03 0.42 9.32
C VAL A 14 -3.22 -0.39 10.59
N TYR A 15 -2.68 -1.61 10.61
CA TYR A 15 -2.66 -2.42 11.82
C TYR A 15 -1.52 -1.96 12.71
N SER A 16 -1.84 -1.54 13.92
CA SER A 16 -0.91 -1.05 14.93
C SER A 16 -1.00 -1.86 16.23
N ALA A 17 -0.12 -1.55 17.19
CA ALA A 17 -0.18 -2.14 18.53
C ALA A 17 -1.52 -1.85 19.25
N GLU A 18 -2.20 -0.77 18.88
CA GLU A 18 -3.47 -0.31 19.46
C GLU A 18 -4.69 -0.75 18.64
N GLY A 19 -4.47 -1.58 17.61
CA GLY A 19 -5.51 -2.04 16.70
C GLY A 19 -5.46 -1.36 15.34
N ARG A 20 -6.58 -1.43 14.62
CA ARG A 20 -6.75 -0.89 13.27
C ARG A 20 -7.03 0.61 13.37
N LEU A 21 -6.07 1.44 12.96
CA LEU A 21 -6.15 2.90 13.05
C LEU A 21 -5.96 3.56 11.68
N PRO A 22 -6.59 4.70 11.39
CA PRO A 22 -6.28 5.49 10.19
C PRO A 22 -4.80 5.90 10.15
N ALA A 23 -4.19 5.96 8.96
CA ALA A 23 -2.80 6.39 8.80
C ALA A 23 -2.59 7.84 9.28
N SER A 24 -3.62 8.68 9.19
CA SER A 24 -3.61 10.08 9.67
C SER A 24 -3.29 10.23 11.15
N VAL A 25 -3.63 9.24 11.98
CA VAL A 25 -3.43 9.32 13.44
C VAL A 25 -2.11 8.71 13.90
N LEU A 26 -1.28 8.19 12.98
CA LEU A 26 0.04 7.66 13.33
C LEU A 26 1.06 8.77 13.57
N TYR A 27 1.90 8.56 14.57
CA TYR A 27 2.99 9.44 14.98
C TYR A 27 4.31 8.71 15.05
N VAL A 28 5.40 9.49 15.13
CA VAL A 28 6.74 8.95 15.37
C VAL A 28 6.75 8.25 16.72
N GLY A 29 7.20 7.00 16.73
CA GLY A 29 7.20 6.16 17.94
C GLY A 29 6.18 5.04 17.91
N ASP A 30 5.11 5.18 17.14
CA ASP A 30 4.09 4.15 17.00
C ASP A 30 4.68 2.89 16.38
N ARG A 31 4.05 1.75 16.68
CA ARG A 31 4.45 0.47 16.13
C ARG A 31 3.34 -0.06 15.25
N ILE A 32 3.68 -0.38 14.01
CA ILE A 32 2.76 -0.97 13.05
C ILE A 32 3.15 -2.41 12.73
N VAL A 33 2.16 -3.22 12.38
CA VAL A 33 2.34 -4.60 11.94
C VAL A 33 2.88 -4.58 10.52
N THR A 34 3.99 -5.28 10.32
CA THR A 34 4.59 -5.60 9.03
C THR A 34 4.56 -7.10 8.82
N ARG A 35 4.47 -7.54 7.56
CA ARG A 35 4.46 -8.96 7.21
C ARG A 35 5.80 -9.62 7.50
N ASP A 36 6.90 -8.94 7.19
CA ASP A 36 8.24 -9.53 7.13
C ASP A 36 9.03 -9.39 8.44
N ALA A 37 8.71 -8.37 9.26
CA ALA A 37 9.45 -8.09 10.50
C ALA A 37 8.55 -7.99 11.76
N GLY A 38 7.25 -8.30 11.65
CA GLY A 38 6.31 -8.16 12.77
C GLY A 38 6.11 -6.69 13.14
N MET A 39 6.20 -6.33 14.42
CA MET A 39 5.98 -4.95 14.87
C MET A 39 7.20 -4.06 14.60
N VAL A 40 7.03 -3.05 13.75
CA VAL A 40 8.10 -2.10 13.40
C VAL A 40 7.73 -0.69 13.83
N ARG A 41 8.71 0.04 14.38
CA ARG A 41 8.56 1.40 14.87
C ARG A 41 8.62 2.43 13.74
N VAL A 42 7.66 3.35 13.72
CA VAL A 42 7.65 4.52 12.85
C VAL A 42 8.71 5.52 13.31
N ARG A 43 9.64 5.84 12.41
CA ARG A 43 10.78 6.76 12.66
C ARG A 43 10.52 8.18 12.19
N SER A 44 9.75 8.33 11.10
CA SER A 44 9.27 9.63 10.65
C SER A 44 7.91 9.49 9.98
N VAL A 45 7.14 10.58 10.02
CA VAL A 45 5.82 10.69 9.39
C VAL A 45 5.79 11.99 8.61
N ALA A 46 5.43 11.92 7.33
CA ALA A 46 5.18 13.12 6.52
C ALA A 46 3.76 13.09 5.95
N ARG A 47 3.07 14.22 6.07
CA ARG A 47 1.70 14.42 5.57
C ARG A 47 1.71 15.40 4.41
N ARG A 48 0.96 15.10 3.35
CA ARG A 48 0.89 15.97 2.15
C ARG A 48 -0.50 15.93 1.53
N ILE A 49 -1.05 17.10 1.25
CA ILE A 49 -2.20 17.28 0.38
C ILE A 49 -1.69 17.57 -1.03
N HIS A 50 -2.08 16.76 -2.00
CA HIS A 50 -1.64 16.92 -3.38
C HIS A 50 -2.59 16.22 -4.36
N ARG A 51 -2.33 16.38 -5.66
CA ARG A 51 -3.06 15.70 -6.73
C ARG A 51 -2.28 14.50 -7.21
N CYS A 52 -2.90 13.32 -7.24
CA CYS A 52 -2.32 12.12 -7.86
C CYS A 52 -3.42 11.27 -8.52
N ALA A 53 -3.01 10.35 -9.39
CA ALA A 53 -3.92 9.34 -9.93
C ALA A 53 -4.28 8.34 -8.83
N CYS A 54 -5.54 7.90 -8.79
CA CYS A 54 -6.01 6.92 -7.83
C CYS A 54 -6.74 5.78 -8.52
N VAL A 55 -6.75 4.62 -7.88
CA VAL A 55 -7.55 3.47 -8.28
C VAL A 55 -8.53 3.10 -7.15
N ALA A 56 -9.75 2.73 -7.53
CA ALA A 56 -10.72 2.13 -6.63
C ALA A 56 -10.62 0.61 -6.72
N VAL A 57 -10.51 -0.06 -5.58
CA VAL A 57 -10.40 -1.50 -5.44
C VAL A 57 -11.65 -2.01 -4.75
N ALA A 58 -12.41 -2.89 -5.42
CA ALA A 58 -13.58 -3.52 -4.85
C ALA A 58 -13.22 -4.54 -3.76
N ALA A 59 -14.13 -4.78 -2.82
CA ALA A 59 -13.97 -5.84 -1.85
C ALA A 59 -13.81 -7.21 -2.54
N GLY A 60 -12.94 -8.06 -2.00
CA GLY A 60 -12.77 -9.45 -2.39
C GLY A 60 -12.00 -9.74 -3.69
N CYS A 61 -11.48 -8.73 -4.40
CA CYS A 61 -10.93 -8.92 -5.75
C CYS A 61 -9.43 -9.31 -5.82
N MET A 62 -8.74 -9.38 -4.68
CA MET A 62 -7.28 -9.57 -4.56
C MET A 62 -6.89 -10.92 -3.93
N GLY A 63 -7.65 -11.98 -4.22
CA GLY A 63 -7.44 -13.31 -3.64
C GLY A 63 -7.81 -13.38 -2.16
N HIS A 64 -8.18 -14.57 -1.67
CA HIS A 64 -8.60 -14.80 -0.27
C HIS A 64 -9.65 -13.79 0.26
N ASN A 65 -10.52 -13.28 -0.62
CA ASN A 65 -11.51 -12.25 -0.32
C ASN A 65 -10.93 -10.96 0.30
N ARG A 66 -9.73 -10.55 -0.12
CA ARG A 66 -9.14 -9.23 0.20
C ARG A 66 -9.37 -8.22 -0.94
N PRO A 67 -9.48 -6.92 -0.66
CA PRO A 67 -9.70 -6.34 0.67
C PRO A 67 -11.10 -6.70 1.21
N GLU A 68 -11.30 -6.62 2.52
CA GLU A 68 -12.61 -6.95 3.16
C GLU A 68 -13.68 -5.90 2.80
N GLU A 69 -13.26 -4.66 2.64
CA GLU A 69 -14.08 -3.50 2.27
C GLU A 69 -13.50 -2.85 1.01
N PRO A 70 -14.33 -2.15 0.20
CA PRO A 70 -13.81 -1.37 -0.91
C PRO A 70 -12.89 -0.25 -0.40
N LEU A 71 -11.81 0.01 -1.13
CA LEU A 71 -10.82 1.02 -0.75
C LEU A 71 -10.29 1.78 -1.97
N THR A 72 -9.65 2.92 -1.72
CA THR A 72 -8.94 3.70 -2.75
C THR A 72 -7.45 3.70 -2.45
N LEU A 73 -6.62 3.61 -3.49
CA LEU A 73 -5.16 3.75 -3.38
C LEU A 73 -4.65 4.79 -4.38
N PRO A 74 -3.55 5.50 -4.07
CA PRO A 74 -2.73 6.10 -5.11
C PRO A 74 -2.33 5.04 -6.16
N ALA A 75 -2.33 5.44 -7.43
CA ALA A 75 -2.12 4.53 -8.55
C ALA A 75 -0.72 3.87 -8.54
N ASP A 76 0.28 4.57 -8.01
CA ASP A 76 1.66 4.10 -7.90
C ASP A 76 1.94 3.27 -6.63
N THR A 77 0.93 3.06 -5.77
CA THR A 77 1.08 2.26 -4.54
C THR A 77 1.55 0.84 -4.89
N PRO A 78 2.73 0.38 -4.43
CA PRO A 78 3.21 -0.96 -4.74
C PRO A 78 2.48 -2.01 -3.90
N VAL A 79 1.55 -2.73 -4.52
CA VAL A 79 0.77 -3.80 -3.91
C VAL A 79 1.45 -5.15 -4.14
N LEU A 80 1.57 -5.94 -3.08
CA LEU A 80 2.11 -7.29 -3.13
C LEU A 80 1.03 -8.25 -3.62
N VAL A 81 1.19 -8.74 -4.84
CA VAL A 81 0.32 -9.74 -5.46
C VAL A 81 0.92 -11.12 -5.28
N ARG A 82 0.10 -12.04 -4.75
CA ARG A 82 0.53 -13.40 -4.39
C ARG A 82 -0.50 -14.48 -4.73
N ASP A 83 -1.55 -14.09 -5.46
CA ASP A 83 -2.54 -15.02 -5.95
C ASP A 83 -2.08 -15.66 -7.28
N TRP A 84 -2.99 -16.36 -7.93
CA TRP A 84 -2.74 -17.01 -9.21
C TRP A 84 -2.20 -16.05 -10.29
N ARG A 85 -2.52 -14.74 -10.23
CA ARG A 85 -2.08 -13.76 -11.23
C ARG A 85 -0.57 -13.55 -11.17
N ALA A 86 0.05 -13.63 -9.99
CA ALA A 86 1.51 -13.49 -9.87
C ALA A 86 2.24 -14.57 -10.68
N MET A 87 1.79 -15.82 -10.52
CA MET A 87 2.38 -16.94 -11.26
C MET A 87 2.00 -16.88 -12.74
N ALA A 88 0.73 -16.66 -13.06
CA ALA A 88 0.25 -16.68 -14.45
C ALA A 88 0.82 -15.56 -15.32
N LEU A 89 1.05 -14.36 -14.76
CA LEU A 89 1.49 -13.18 -15.51
C LEU A 89 3.00 -12.92 -15.42
N TYR A 90 3.65 -13.35 -14.33
CA TYR A 90 5.05 -13.02 -14.07
C TYR A 90 5.95 -14.23 -13.80
N GLY A 91 5.39 -15.45 -13.71
CA GLY A 91 6.15 -16.66 -13.40
C GLY A 91 6.78 -16.67 -12.01
N GLN A 92 6.27 -15.83 -11.10
CA GLN A 92 6.79 -15.67 -9.73
C GLN A 92 5.71 -16.05 -8.71
N PRO A 93 6.08 -16.61 -7.54
CA PRO A 93 5.11 -16.90 -6.48
C PRO A 93 4.51 -15.63 -5.86
N GLN A 94 5.20 -14.49 -6.00
CA GLN A 94 4.72 -13.18 -5.57
C GLN A 94 5.44 -12.08 -6.36
N VAL A 95 4.78 -10.93 -6.53
CA VAL A 95 5.32 -9.76 -7.24
C VAL A 95 4.78 -8.47 -6.62
N LEU A 96 5.59 -7.42 -6.57
CA LEU A 96 5.13 -6.07 -6.24
C LEU A 96 4.76 -5.34 -7.53
N LEU A 97 3.54 -4.82 -7.61
CA LEU A 97 3.04 -4.08 -8.75
C LEU A 97 2.41 -2.76 -8.30
N PRO A 98 2.59 -1.64 -9.02
CA PRO A 98 1.80 -0.45 -8.76
C PRO A 98 0.31 -0.78 -8.95
N ALA A 99 -0.55 -0.21 -8.10
CA ALA A 99 -1.98 -0.50 -8.09
C ALA A 99 -2.65 -0.27 -9.46
N ALA A 100 -2.13 0.67 -10.26
CA ALA A 100 -2.56 0.90 -11.65
C ALA A 100 -2.44 -0.34 -12.56
N ARG A 101 -1.48 -1.23 -12.32
CA ARG A 101 -1.27 -2.45 -13.13
C ARG A 101 -2.28 -3.54 -12.83
N LEU A 102 -3.11 -3.34 -11.79
CA LEU A 102 -4.17 -4.26 -11.40
C LEU A 102 -5.52 -3.87 -12.00
N VAL A 103 -5.62 -2.70 -12.67
CA VAL A 103 -6.86 -2.21 -13.28
C VAL A 103 -7.37 -3.21 -14.31
N ASP A 104 -8.57 -3.73 -14.05
CA ASP A 104 -9.29 -4.66 -14.92
C ASP A 104 -10.60 -4.05 -15.47
N GLY A 105 -10.94 -2.83 -15.04
CA GLY A 105 -12.14 -2.10 -15.45
C GLY A 105 -13.41 -2.54 -14.73
N GLN A 106 -13.37 -3.60 -13.92
CA GLN A 106 -14.53 -4.17 -13.25
C GLN A 106 -14.40 -4.08 -11.72
N TYR A 107 -13.35 -4.69 -11.17
CA TYR A 107 -13.10 -4.74 -9.73
C TYR A 107 -12.02 -3.76 -9.29
N VAL A 108 -11.01 -3.54 -10.14
CA VAL A 108 -10.01 -2.51 -9.94
C VAL A 108 -10.19 -1.49 -11.06
N ARG A 109 -10.51 -0.26 -10.69
CA ARG A 109 -10.90 0.79 -11.64
C ARG A 109 -10.02 2.00 -11.45
N ASP A 110 -9.46 2.50 -12.54
CA ASP A 110 -8.89 3.84 -12.57
C ASP A 110 -10.01 4.86 -12.33
N ILE A 111 -9.83 5.72 -11.34
CA ILE A 111 -10.76 6.79 -11.03
C ILE A 111 -10.22 8.16 -11.44
N GLY A 112 -9.01 8.23 -12.00
CA GLY A 112 -8.36 9.45 -12.45
C GLY A 112 -7.72 10.25 -11.32
N ILE A 113 -7.38 11.50 -11.61
CA ILE A 113 -6.71 12.39 -10.66
C ILE A 113 -7.66 12.79 -9.53
N ARG A 114 -7.20 12.69 -8.28
CA ARG A 114 -7.89 13.15 -7.07
C ARG A 114 -7.00 14.08 -6.26
N VAL A 115 -7.62 15.03 -5.56
CA VAL A 115 -6.96 15.74 -4.46
C VAL A 115 -7.05 14.82 -3.25
N VAL A 116 -5.90 14.43 -2.71
CA VAL A 116 -5.82 13.48 -1.59
C VAL A 116 -4.92 14.02 -0.51
N GLU A 117 -5.24 13.69 0.74
CA GLU A 117 -4.30 13.77 1.85
C GLU A 117 -3.61 12.41 1.98
N THR A 118 -2.28 12.44 2.06
CA THR A 118 -1.46 11.24 2.17
C THR A 118 -0.51 11.31 3.34
N VAL A 119 -0.20 10.13 3.88
CA VAL A 119 0.76 9.90 4.94
C VAL A 119 1.85 8.97 4.43
N THR A 120 3.10 9.35 4.60
CA THR A 120 4.26 8.48 4.36
C THR A 120 4.88 8.12 5.69
N LEU A 121 5.23 6.84 5.84
CA LEU A 121 5.79 6.28 7.07
C LEU A 121 7.19 5.77 6.78
N ASP A 122 8.19 6.31 7.48
CA ASP A 122 9.53 5.77 7.45
C ASP A 122 9.71 4.76 8.58
N LEU A 123 9.98 3.51 8.22
CA LEU A 123 10.19 2.42 9.16
C LEU A 123 11.67 2.11 9.39
N GLY A 124 12.57 2.87 8.75
CA GLY A 124 14.02 2.66 8.77
C GLY A 124 14.52 1.68 7.70
N ALA A 125 13.67 0.78 7.23
CA ALA A 125 13.90 -0.10 6.10
C ALA A 125 12.59 -0.31 5.30
N PRO A 126 12.65 -0.71 4.03
CA PRO A 126 11.48 -1.16 3.28
C PRO A 126 10.87 -2.40 3.93
N HIS A 127 9.56 -2.37 4.14
CA HIS A 127 8.79 -3.48 4.70
C HIS A 127 7.46 -3.63 3.94
N ILE A 128 6.80 -4.75 4.12
CA ILE A 128 5.43 -4.95 3.64
C ILE A 128 4.47 -4.64 4.79
N VAL A 129 3.63 -3.63 4.63
CA VAL A 129 2.64 -3.16 5.60
C VAL A 129 1.23 -3.61 5.20
N TYR A 130 0.37 -3.78 6.20
CA TYR A 130 -1.05 -4.11 6.00
C TYR A 130 -1.89 -2.84 5.96
N ILE A 131 -2.46 -2.53 4.79
CA ILE A 131 -3.28 -1.34 4.53
C ILE A 131 -4.67 -1.79 4.08
N ASP A 132 -5.69 -1.56 4.92
CA ASP A 132 -7.07 -1.96 4.63
C ASP A 132 -7.21 -3.43 4.18
N GLY A 133 -6.36 -4.31 4.73
CA GLY A 133 -6.31 -5.74 4.41
C GLY A 133 -5.48 -6.10 3.17
N LEU A 134 -4.87 -5.13 2.48
CA LEU A 134 -3.90 -5.35 1.42
C LEU A 134 -2.47 -5.32 1.94
N GLU A 135 -1.58 -6.03 1.26
CA GLU A 135 -0.14 -6.04 1.52
C GLU A 135 0.53 -5.02 0.59
N VAL A 136 1.14 -3.98 1.14
CA VAL A 136 1.71 -2.84 0.41
C VAL A 136 3.16 -2.62 0.82
N ALA A 137 4.05 -2.32 -0.12
CA ALA A 137 5.43 -1.94 0.23
C ALA A 137 5.45 -0.53 0.85
N SER A 138 6.12 -0.35 1.99
CA SER A 138 6.26 0.95 2.67
C SER A 138 7.21 1.91 1.95
N ALA A 139 8.08 1.39 1.10
CA ALA A 139 8.95 2.17 0.23
C ALA A 139 9.17 1.41 -1.08
N ALA A 140 9.17 2.13 -2.20
CA ALA A 140 9.66 1.59 -3.45
C ALA A 140 11.19 1.51 -3.37
N GLN A 141 11.76 0.34 -3.64
CA GLN A 141 13.14 0.28 -4.10
C GLN A 141 13.14 0.80 -5.54
N ALA A 142 13.93 1.83 -5.82
CA ALA A 142 14.31 2.16 -7.18
C ALA A 142 15.13 0.98 -7.72
N SER A 143 14.46 -0.09 -8.17
CA SER A 143 15.14 -1.14 -8.91
C SER A 143 15.21 -0.67 -10.35
N VAL A 144 16.43 -0.34 -10.77
CA VAL A 144 16.78 -0.21 -12.17
C VAL A 144 16.35 -1.52 -12.83
N ILE A 145 15.37 -1.43 -13.71
CA ILE A 145 15.04 -2.50 -14.65
C ILE A 145 16.29 -2.70 -15.52
N GLY A 146 17.05 -3.74 -15.20
CA GLY A 146 18.04 -4.34 -16.10
C GLY A 146 17.37 -5.30 -17.05
#